data_AF-D4I2T6-F1
#
_entry.id   AF-D4I2T6-F1
#
_cell.length_a   1.000
_cell.length_b   1.000
_cell.length_c   1.000
_cell.angle_alpha   90.00
_cell.angle_beta   90.00
_cell.angle_gamma   90.00
#
_symmetry.space_group_name_H-M   'P 1'
#
loop_
_entity.id
_entity.type
_entity.pdbx_description
1 polymer ?
#
loop_
_entity_poly.entity_id
_entity_poly.type
_entity_poly.pdbx_seq_one_letter_code
_entity_poly.pdbx_strand_id
1 'polypeptide(L)' 'MCFSAQVSGFPLTCAIDGEELLHRFHAEGDALTCFRLNRWELEELAERAIQHQQEDAQGWVWLSSEM' A
#
# COMPACT_ATOMS: atom_id res chain seq x y z
N MET A 1 -2.93 -1.94 7.06
CA MET A 1 -1.54 -1.45 7.19
C MET A 1 -1.42 -0.11 6.47
N CYS A 2 -0.81 0.89 7.10
CA CYS A 2 -0.59 2.20 6.47
C CYS A 2 0.91 2.51 6.41
N PHE A 3 1.34 3.18 5.35
CA PHE A 3 2.70 3.65 5.15
C PHE A 3 2.69 4.94 4.32
N SER A 4 3.80 5.67 4.32
CA SER A 4 3.90 6.94 3.61
C SER A 4 4.75 6.82 2.36
N ALA A 5 4.27 7.38 1.25
CA ALA A 5 5.07 7.71 0.08
C ALA A 5 5.38 9.22 0.09
N GLN A 6 6.51 9.63 -0.48
CA GLN A 6 6.86 11.04 -0.59
C GLN A 6 6.67 11.51 -2.04
N VAL A 7 5.68 12.36 -2.27
CA VAL A 7 5.31 12.87 -3.60
C VAL A 7 5.58 14.37 -3.64
N SER A 8 6.54 14.80 -4.46
CA SER A 8 6.94 16.21 -4.59
C SER A 8 7.27 16.89 -3.25
N GLY A 9 7.82 16.13 -2.29
CA GLY A 9 8.15 16.64 -0.96
C GLY A 9 7.01 16.59 0.07
N PHE A 10 5.81 16.14 -0.32
CA PHE A 10 4.67 15.98 0.58
C PHE A 10 4.45 14.50 0.89
N PRO A 11 4.15 14.15 2.16
CA PRO A 11 3.76 12.79 2.51
C PRO A 11 2.36 12.49 1.96
N LEU A 12 2.24 11.39 1.23
CA LEU A 12 0.98 10.80 0.81
C LEU A 12 0.74 9.52 1.61
N THR A 13 -0.50 9.30 2.06
CA THR A 13 -0.85 8.10 2.82
C THR A 13 -1.22 6.97 1.87
N CYS A 14 -0.52 5.86 1.99
CA CYS A 14 -0.82 4.61 1.30
C CYS A 14 -1.34 3.59 2.32
N ALA A 15 -2.34 2.80 1.92
CA ALA A 15 -2.97 1.82 2.77
C ALA A 15 -3.27 0.51 2.02
N ILE A 16 -3.19 -0.60 2.74
CA ILE A 16 -3.66 -1.90 2.29
C ILE A 16 -4.33 -2.61 3.46
N ASP A 17 -5.43 -3.31 3.24
CA ASP A 17 -6.02 -4.15 4.28
C ASP A 17 -5.01 -5.22 4.76
N GLY A 18 -5.04 -5.55 6.05
CA GLY A 18 -4.10 -6.49 6.64
C GLY A 18 -4.29 -7.92 6.15
N GLU A 19 -5.55 -8.35 6.00
CA GLU A 19 -5.90 -9.68 5.49
C GLU A 19 -5.57 -9.78 4.00
N GLU A 20 -5.89 -8.74 3.23
CA GLU A 20 -5.54 -8.66 1.80
C GLU A 20 -4.01 -8.67 1.59
N LEU A 21 -3.24 -8.00 2.45
CA LEU A 21 -1.79 -8.03 2.41
C LEU A 21 -1.25 -9.45 2.61
N LEU A 22 -1.74 -10.16 3.63
CA LEU A 22 -1.33 -11.54 3.92
C LEU A 22 -1.73 -12.49 2.78
N HIS A 23 -2.96 -12.35 2.29
CA HIS A 23 -3.49 -13.13 1.18
C HIS A 23 -2.67 -12.93 -0.10
N ARG A 24 -2.34 -11.68 -0.45
CA ARG A 24 -1.56 -11.32 -1.65
C ARG A 24 -0.19 -11.99 -1.69
N PHE A 25 0.50 -12.05 -0.56
CA PHE A 25 1.85 -12.62 -0.46
C PHE A 25 1.87 -14.07 0.01
N HIS A 26 0.70 -14.72 0.09
CA HIS A 26 0.56 -16.08 0.63
C HIS A 26 1.28 -16.25 1.97
N ALA A 27 1.24 -15.20 2.80
CA ALA A 27 1.96 -15.14 4.05
C ALA A 27 1.05 -15.56 5.20
N GLU A 28 1.61 -16.31 6.14
CA GLU A 28 0.96 -16.62 7.41
C GLU A 28 1.50 -15.72 8.52
N GLY A 29 0.67 -15.42 9.51
CA GLY A 29 1.07 -14.67 10.70
C GLY A 29 0.79 -13.17 10.61
N ASP A 30 1.78 -12.35 10.97
CA ASP A 30 1.59 -10.92 11.23
C ASP A 30 1.79 -10.05 9.98
N ALA A 31 0.82 -9.15 9.75
CA ALA A 31 0.80 -8.24 8.60
C ALA A 31 1.99 -7.27 8.57
N LEU A 32 2.51 -6.82 9.72
CA LEU A 32 3.67 -5.93 9.76
C LEU A 32 4.95 -6.65 9.30
N THR A 33 5.10 -7.93 9.68
CA THR A 33 6.19 -8.78 9.21
C THR A 33 6.09 -9.00 7.70
N CYS A 34 4.91 -9.34 7.20
CA CYS A 34 4.65 -9.47 5.76
C CYS A 34 4.95 -8.17 5.00
N PHE A 35 4.53 -7.01 5.52
CA PHE A 35 4.82 -5.71 4.94
C PHE A 35 6.32 -5.46 4.82
N ARG A 36 7.10 -5.75 5.88
CA ARG A 36 8.55 -5.52 5.91
C ARG A 36 9.29 -6.39 4.90
N LEU A 37 8.87 -7.64 4.73
CA LEU A 37 9.49 -8.58 3.80
C LEU A 37 9.21 -8.22 2.34
N ASN A 38 8.03 -7.67 2.06
CA ASN A 38 7.56 -7.37 0.70
C ASN A 38 7.46 -5.85 0.43
N ARG A 39 8.25 -5.05 1.16
CA ARG A 39 8.14 -3.58 1.16
C ARG A 39 8.33 -2.98 -0.23
N TRP A 40 9.31 -3.48 -0.98
CA TRP A 40 9.64 -2.96 -2.31
C TRP A 40 8.46 -3.12 -3.27
N GLU A 41 7.84 -4.30 -3.31
CA GLU A 41 6.69 -4.57 -4.19
C GLU A 41 5.48 -3.68 -3.83
N LEU A 42 5.27 -3.42 -2.54
CA LEU A 42 4.23 -2.53 -2.06
C LEU A 42 4.50 -1.05 -2.40
N GLU A 43 5.75 -0.61 -2.28
CA GLU A 43 6.16 0.75 -2.69
C GLU A 43 6.04 0.94 -4.21
N GLU A 44 6.38 -0.06 -5.02
CA GLU A 44 6.17 -0.02 -6.48
C GLU A 44 4.68 -0.01 -6.87
N LEU A 45 3.83 -0.74 -6.14
CA LEU A 45 2.38 -0.67 -6.32
C LEU A 45 1.84 0.72 -5.99
N ALA A 46 2.29 1.30 -4.87
CA ALA A 46 1.93 2.66 -4.49
C ALA A 46 2.40 3.68 -5.53
N GLU A 47 3.65 3.58 -6.02
CA GLU A 47 4.16 4.47 -7.05
C GLU A 47 3.31 4.44 -8.31
N ARG A 48 2.94 3.25 -8.80
CA ARG A 48 2.05 3.10 -9.96
C ARG A 48 0.70 3.75 -9.72
N ALA A 49 0.07 3.48 -8.57
CA ALA A 49 -1.23 4.06 -8.23
C ALA A 49 -1.17 5.61 -8.17
N ILE A 50 -0.10 6.17 -7.59
CA ILE A 50 0.15 7.61 -7.53
C ILE A 50 0.34 8.20 -8.93
N GLN A 51 1.15 7.56 -9.79
CA GLN A 51 1.34 8.00 -11.17
C GLN A 51 0.03 8.00 -11.97
N HIS A 52 -0.89 7.10 -11.62
CA HIS A 52 -2.23 7.01 -12.22
C HIS A 52 -3.29 7.85 -11.50
N GLN A 53 -2.93 8.66 -10.50
CA GLN A 53 -3.84 9.51 -9.73
C GLN A 53 -5.01 8.72 -9.11
N GLN A 54 -4.69 7.55 -8.53
CA GLN A 54 -5.68 6.65 -7.91
C GLN A 54 -5.89 6.94 -6.42
N GLU A 55 -5.72 8.18 -6.00
CA GLU A 55 -6.11 8.61 -4.67
C GLU A 55 -7.64 8.62 -4.50
N ASP A 56 -8.13 8.21 -3.33
CA ASP A 56 -9.53 8.33 -2.97
C ASP A 56 -9.95 9.80 -2.68
N ALA A 57 -11.21 10.01 -2.31
CA ALA A 57 -11.73 11.36 -2.02
C ALA A 57 -11.05 12.05 -0.81
N GLN A 58 -10.29 11.33 0.00
CA GLN A 58 -9.50 11.84 1.12
C GLN A 58 -8.01 12.00 0.76
N GLY A 59 -7.61 11.67 -0.48
CA GLY A 59 -6.23 11.73 -0.93
C GLY A 59 -5.39 10.50 -0.52
N TRP A 60 -6.02 9.37 -0.17
CA TRP A 60 -5.30 8.15 0.19
C TRP A 60 -5.17 7.21 -1.00
N VAL A 61 -4.04 6.53 -1.10
CA VAL A 61 -3.83 5.45 -2.07
C VAL A 61 -4.13 4.12 -1.40
N TRP A 62 -5.19 3.45 -1.85
CA TRP A 62 -5.52 2.09 -1.40
C TRP A 62 -4.97 1.05 -2.37
N LEU A 63 -4.18 0.10 -1.86
CA LEU A 63 -3.58 -0.98 -2.64
C LEU A 63 -4.38 -2.29 -2.57
N SER A 64 -5.46 -2.31 -1.81
CA SER A 64 -6.43 -3.41 -1.84
C SER A 64 -7.11 -3.44 -3.20
N SER A 65 -7.41 -4.64 -3.69
CA SER A 65 -8.32 -4.78 -4.83
C SER A 65 -9.64 -4.07 -4.51
N GLU A 66 -10.16 -3.27 -5.44
CA GLU A 66 -11.49 -2.67 -5.27
C GLU A 66 -12.49 -3.82 -5.03
N MET A 67 -13.23 -3.73 -3.92
CA MET A 67 -14.41 -4.57 -3.66
C MET A 67 -15.63 -3.94 -4.31
#